data_AF-A0A7S4R0U2-F1
#
_entry.id   AF-A0A7S4R0U2-F1
#
_cell.length_a   1.000
_cell.length_b   1.000
_cell.length_c   1.000
_cell.angle_alpha   90.00
_cell.angle_beta   90.00
_cell.angle_gamma   90.00
#
_symmetry.space_group_name_H-M   'P 1'
#
loop_
_entity.id
_entity.type
_entity.pdbx_description
1 polymer ?
#
loop_
_entity_poly.entity_id
_entity_poly.type
_entity_poly.pdbx_seq_one_letter_code
_entity_poly.pdbx_strand_id
1 'polypeptide(L)'
;MALSKMWEATSTFFTAIDENPELETSTLPSMDVAEGAGSIHEVVGYASYKDGDTKFVETRFKRGEKAVMMPAEVETILGADSIQSIAESFDAMVGVGKDVVRIATAASSMEVDAFVERKKTSNQPSGYTEEDEKMPFISGLSLEDAVTTGLVEGIEEIDDEDDWDYEPSEDELTLASIRASEAAIRLADELIDDSNPLKAASIEALESTAVGEGSVSMSPHRLCRYSNTQQKEEVMEAVFGAHTDTTFVTLIPAASVSGLEVYDEDAAVWFRPELMARKHWEAERRERGEDPSALTETIQIAAGDDETEEVVIPWHARYLIVMPGELLQLTSRNEIPAAVHRVVAAREGQSRLSAPVLLRARTGIKMNVERYFGNLDVAGPLLMECQGIPMEDLHDAMQPSSMQKQ
;
A
#
# COMPACT_ATOMS: atom_id res chain seq x y z
N MET A 1 -3.20 -7.81 -19.26
CA MET A 1 -1.91 -8.33 -19.78
C MET A 1 -0.79 -8.29 -18.76
N ALA A 2 -0.43 -7.12 -18.21
CA ALA A 2 0.70 -6.98 -17.29
C ALA A 2 0.68 -8.00 -16.13
N LEU A 3 -0.45 -8.12 -15.42
CA LEU A 3 -0.61 -9.10 -14.34
C LEU A 3 -0.47 -10.57 -14.80
N SER A 4 -0.87 -10.90 -16.03
CA SER A 4 -0.72 -12.26 -16.57
C SER A 4 0.75 -12.62 -16.76
N LYS A 5 1.52 -11.74 -17.42
CA LYS A 5 2.96 -11.94 -17.64
C LYS A 5 3.74 -11.95 -16.32
N MET A 6 3.34 -11.12 -15.35
CA MET A 6 3.90 -11.14 -14.01
C MET A 6 3.64 -12.48 -13.29
N TRP A 7 2.45 -13.09 -13.44
CA TRP A 7 2.19 -14.42 -12.90
C TRP A 7 3.05 -15.50 -13.54
N GLU A 8 3.26 -15.44 -14.85
CA GLU A 8 4.21 -16.32 -15.55
C GLU A 8 5.62 -16.16 -15.00
N ALA A 9 6.11 -14.91 -14.86
CA ALA A 9 7.41 -14.63 -14.27
C ALA A 9 7.52 -15.18 -12.84
N THR A 10 6.53 -14.91 -11.99
CA THR A 10 6.49 -15.40 -10.60
C THR A 10 6.54 -16.92 -10.53
N SER A 11 5.77 -17.60 -11.39
CA SER A 11 5.77 -19.06 -11.48
C SER A 11 7.11 -19.60 -11.95
N THR A 12 7.71 -18.98 -12.98
CA THR A 12 9.03 -19.35 -13.50
C THR A 12 10.10 -19.22 -12.43
N PHE A 13 10.10 -18.12 -11.67
CA PHE A 13 11.04 -17.91 -10.58
C PHE A 13 11.01 -19.06 -9.57
N PHE A 14 9.83 -19.35 -9.00
CA PHE A 14 9.74 -20.37 -7.96
C PHE A 14 9.94 -21.78 -8.50
N THR A 15 9.55 -22.06 -9.75
CA THR A 15 9.84 -23.34 -10.42
C THR A 15 11.36 -23.55 -10.53
N ALA A 16 12.11 -22.53 -10.97
CA ALA A 16 13.57 -22.62 -11.07
C ALA A 16 14.22 -22.86 -9.70
N ILE A 17 13.72 -22.19 -8.65
CA ILE A 17 14.19 -22.38 -7.28
C ILE A 17 13.90 -23.79 -6.76
N ASP A 18 12.74 -24.34 -7.06
CA ASP A 18 12.36 -25.69 -6.61
C ASP A 18 13.10 -26.80 -7.37
N GLU A 19 13.33 -26.61 -8.66
CA GLU A 19 14.08 -27.55 -9.50
C GLU A 19 15.59 -27.49 -9.23
N ASN A 20 16.09 -26.35 -8.76
CA ASN A 20 17.49 -26.16 -8.41
C ASN A 20 17.65 -25.44 -7.06
N PRO A 21 17.51 -26.16 -5.93
CA PRO A 21 17.63 -25.60 -4.58
C PRO A 21 18.99 -24.95 -4.30
N GLU A 22 20.04 -25.29 -5.06
CA GLU A 22 21.34 -24.63 -4.91
C GLU A 22 21.26 -23.13 -5.23
N LEU A 23 20.31 -22.69 -6.06
CA LEU A 23 20.09 -21.26 -6.36
C LEU A 23 19.76 -20.43 -5.11
N GLU A 24 19.05 -21.02 -4.13
CA GLU A 24 18.69 -20.32 -2.88
C GLU A 24 19.93 -19.91 -2.06
N THR A 25 20.99 -20.71 -2.13
CA THR A 25 22.19 -20.52 -1.29
C THR A 25 23.41 -20.00 -2.06
N SER A 26 23.47 -20.26 -3.37
CA SER A 26 24.61 -19.91 -4.21
C SER A 26 24.42 -18.64 -5.03
N THR A 27 23.16 -18.26 -5.30
CA THR A 27 22.83 -17.18 -6.24
C THR A 27 22.08 -16.06 -5.55
N LEU A 28 20.98 -16.37 -4.85
CA LEU A 28 20.18 -15.32 -4.23
C LEU A 28 20.83 -14.80 -2.93
N PRO A 29 20.95 -13.47 -2.76
CA PRO A 29 21.44 -12.91 -1.52
C PRO A 29 20.42 -13.13 -0.39
N SER A 30 20.92 -13.31 0.84
CA SER A 30 20.08 -13.23 2.03
C SER A 30 19.45 -11.85 2.15
N MET A 31 18.33 -11.75 2.87
CA MET A 31 17.73 -10.47 3.21
C MET A 31 18.76 -9.55 3.89
N ASP A 32 18.91 -8.35 3.34
CA ASP A 32 19.76 -7.30 3.87
C ASP A 32 19.11 -5.93 3.63
N VAL A 33 19.57 -4.90 4.34
CA VAL A 33 19.07 -3.53 4.21
C VAL A 33 19.30 -3.02 2.79
N ALA A 34 18.25 -2.46 2.21
CA ALA A 34 18.26 -1.88 0.88
C ALA A 34 19.03 -0.54 0.89
N GLU A 35 20.32 -0.57 0.55
CA GLU A 35 21.13 0.65 0.48
C GLU A 35 20.48 1.70 -0.43
N GLY A 36 20.22 2.88 0.14
CA GLY A 36 19.59 3.99 -0.58
C GLY A 36 18.06 3.98 -0.60
N ALA A 37 17.38 3.12 0.17
CA ALA A 37 15.93 3.19 0.42
C ALA A 37 15.55 4.05 1.64
N GLY A 38 16.53 4.62 2.37
CA GLY A 38 16.29 5.62 3.42
C GLY A 38 15.95 5.11 4.81
N SER A 39 15.43 3.89 4.94
CA SER A 39 15.08 3.27 6.23
C SER A 39 15.85 1.96 6.45
N ILE A 40 16.13 1.67 7.73
CA ILE A 40 16.81 0.42 8.15
C ILE A 40 15.90 -0.82 8.07
N HIS A 41 14.59 -0.61 7.93
CA HIS A 41 13.59 -1.66 7.83
C HIS A 41 13.25 -2.00 6.37
N GLU A 42 13.78 -1.23 5.42
CA GLU A 42 13.68 -1.53 3.99
C GLU A 42 14.73 -2.58 3.63
N VAL A 43 14.28 -3.75 3.19
CA VAL A 43 15.18 -4.86 2.84
C VAL A 43 15.08 -5.24 1.37
N VAL A 44 16.09 -5.93 0.86
CA VAL A 44 16.07 -6.68 -0.40
C VAL A 44 16.70 -8.03 -0.17
N GLY A 45 16.33 -9.02 -0.98
CA GLY A 45 16.95 -10.34 -0.92
C GLY A 45 15.92 -11.45 -0.88
N TYR A 46 16.41 -12.64 -0.56
CA TYR A 46 15.62 -13.86 -0.48
C TYR A 46 15.57 -14.39 0.95
N ALA A 47 14.40 -14.92 1.32
CA ALA A 47 14.22 -15.63 2.57
C ALA A 47 13.35 -16.87 2.39
N SER A 48 13.68 -17.89 3.18
CA SER A 48 12.96 -19.16 3.26
C SER A 48 12.75 -19.51 4.73
N TYR A 49 11.50 -19.75 5.11
CA TYR A 49 11.08 -20.02 6.49
C TYR A 49 10.35 -21.35 6.57
N LYS A 50 10.29 -21.91 7.79
CA LYS A 50 9.55 -23.14 8.11
C LYS A 50 9.88 -24.27 7.12
N ASP A 51 11.17 -24.57 6.98
CA ASP A 51 11.67 -25.63 6.08
C ASP A 51 11.24 -25.46 4.60
N GLY A 52 11.06 -24.21 4.14
CA GLY A 52 10.69 -23.90 2.76
C GLY A 52 9.18 -23.85 2.49
N ASP A 53 8.35 -23.93 3.55
CA ASP A 53 6.91 -23.71 3.46
C ASP A 53 6.56 -22.26 3.12
N THR A 54 7.43 -21.31 3.43
CA THR A 54 7.27 -19.92 3.00
C THR A 54 8.57 -19.44 2.40
N LYS A 55 8.54 -19.16 1.10
CA LYS A 55 9.65 -18.60 0.34
C LYS A 55 9.23 -17.24 -0.19
N PHE A 56 10.06 -16.21 -0.05
CA PHE A 56 9.83 -14.97 -0.78
C PHE A 56 11.12 -14.25 -1.13
N VAL A 57 11.06 -13.49 -2.21
CA VAL A 57 12.08 -12.52 -2.60
C VAL A 57 11.47 -11.13 -2.47
N GLU A 58 12.12 -10.26 -1.71
CA GLU A 58 11.78 -8.84 -1.64
C GLU A 58 12.61 -8.09 -2.67
N THR A 59 11.91 -7.44 -3.61
CA THR A 59 12.55 -6.72 -4.70
C THR A 59 12.21 -5.24 -4.67
N ARG A 60 13.11 -4.42 -5.23
CA ARG A 60 12.94 -2.98 -5.36
C ARG A 60 13.43 -2.50 -6.71
N PHE A 61 12.85 -1.43 -7.20
CA PHE A 61 13.32 -0.78 -8.42
C PHE A 61 14.29 0.35 -8.08
N LYS A 62 15.37 0.44 -8.86
CA LYS A 62 16.25 1.60 -8.82
C LYS A 62 15.49 2.82 -9.38
N ARG A 63 15.58 3.94 -8.66
CA ARG A 63 14.84 5.15 -9.00
C ARG A 63 15.24 5.67 -10.38
N GLY A 64 14.25 5.87 -11.25
CA GLY A 64 14.47 6.31 -12.64
C GLY A 64 15.02 5.24 -13.61
N GLU A 65 15.29 4.03 -13.12
CA GLU A 65 15.80 2.90 -13.91
C GLU A 65 14.92 1.67 -13.65
N LYS A 66 13.63 1.71 -14.02
CA LYS A 66 12.65 0.64 -13.69
C LYS A 66 12.97 -0.73 -14.27
N ALA A 67 13.83 -0.83 -15.27
CA ALA A 67 14.33 -2.10 -15.77
C ALA A 67 15.42 -2.72 -14.86
N VAL A 68 15.88 -1.98 -13.84
CA VAL A 68 16.90 -2.41 -12.90
C VAL A 68 16.23 -2.73 -11.56
N MET A 69 16.03 -4.02 -11.33
CA MET A 69 15.47 -4.58 -10.11
C MET A 69 16.58 -5.07 -9.19
N MET A 70 16.42 -4.85 -7.89
CA MET A 70 17.27 -5.40 -6.84
C MET A 70 16.54 -6.56 -6.14
N PRO A 71 17.25 -7.63 -5.72
CA PRO A 71 18.66 -7.88 -6.03
C PRO A 71 18.85 -8.27 -7.50
N ALA A 72 19.99 -7.89 -8.09
CA ALA A 72 20.24 -8.07 -9.53
C ALA A 72 20.29 -9.56 -9.94
N GLU A 73 20.57 -10.44 -8.99
CA GLU A 73 20.62 -11.89 -9.15
C GLU A 73 19.26 -12.47 -9.56
N VAL A 74 18.14 -11.79 -9.26
CA VAL A 74 16.80 -12.19 -9.73
C VAL A 74 16.72 -12.16 -11.26
N GLU A 75 17.38 -11.20 -11.91
CA GLU A 75 17.43 -11.11 -13.37
C GLU A 75 18.15 -12.33 -13.98
N THR A 76 19.13 -12.91 -13.29
CA THR A 76 19.84 -14.11 -13.79
C THR A 76 18.94 -15.35 -13.86
N ILE A 77 17.89 -15.39 -13.03
CA ILE A 77 16.92 -16.48 -12.97
C ILE A 77 15.75 -16.22 -13.92
N LEU A 78 15.25 -14.98 -13.96
CA LEU A 78 14.05 -14.61 -14.71
C LEU A 78 14.32 -14.18 -16.15
N GLY A 79 15.48 -13.59 -16.41
CA GLY A 79 15.77 -12.90 -17.67
C GLY A 79 15.06 -11.55 -17.80
N ALA A 80 15.53 -10.73 -18.73
CA ALA A 80 15.10 -9.34 -18.90
C ALA A 80 13.60 -9.19 -19.22
N ASP A 81 13.03 -10.08 -20.04
CA ASP A 81 11.61 -10.01 -20.45
C ASP A 81 10.66 -10.20 -19.25
N SER A 82 11.02 -11.08 -18.31
CA SER A 82 10.26 -11.30 -17.08
C SER A 82 10.42 -10.14 -16.10
N ILE A 83 11.62 -9.55 -15.98
CA ILE A 83 11.83 -8.33 -15.18
C ILE A 83 10.98 -7.18 -15.73
N GLN A 84 10.99 -6.99 -17.05
CA GLN A 84 10.16 -5.98 -17.71
C GLN A 84 8.67 -6.21 -17.44
N SER A 85 8.21 -7.46 -17.48
CA SER A 85 6.82 -7.81 -17.17
C SER A 85 6.44 -7.51 -15.72
N ILE A 86 7.36 -7.69 -14.77
CA ILE A 86 7.16 -7.34 -13.36
C ILE A 86 7.18 -5.82 -13.16
N ALA A 87 8.02 -5.08 -13.89
CA ALA A 87 8.04 -3.62 -13.88
C ALA A 87 6.74 -3.02 -14.43
N GLU A 88 6.23 -3.56 -15.54
CA GLU A 88 4.95 -3.15 -16.12
C GLU A 88 3.77 -3.42 -15.18
N SER A 89 3.77 -4.55 -14.48
CA SER A 89 2.71 -4.84 -13.49
C SER A 89 2.83 -3.92 -12.27
N PHE A 90 4.04 -3.66 -11.79
CA PHE A 90 4.29 -2.69 -10.71
C PHE A 90 3.72 -1.32 -11.09
N ASP A 91 4.02 -0.81 -12.28
CA ASP A 91 3.54 0.51 -12.72
C ASP A 91 2.01 0.58 -12.84
N ALA A 92 1.39 -0.46 -13.40
CA ALA A 92 -0.07 -0.54 -13.48
C ALA A 92 -0.71 -0.56 -12.08
N MET A 93 -0.15 -1.33 -11.16
CA MET A 93 -0.62 -1.44 -9.78
C MET A 93 -0.44 -0.11 -9.03
N VAL A 94 0.75 0.49 -9.10
CA VAL A 94 1.03 1.79 -8.46
C VAL A 94 0.04 2.86 -8.93
N GLY A 95 -0.31 2.89 -10.21
CA GLY A 95 -1.33 3.79 -10.75
C GLY A 95 -2.67 3.64 -10.02
N VAL A 96 -3.16 2.41 -9.89
CA VAL A 96 -4.40 2.10 -9.15
C VAL A 96 -4.29 2.52 -7.69
N GLY A 97 -3.18 2.19 -7.02
CA GLY A 97 -2.99 2.53 -5.61
C GLY A 97 -2.96 4.03 -5.36
N LYS A 98 -2.30 4.81 -6.23
CA LYS A 98 -2.31 6.27 -6.17
C LYS A 98 -3.71 6.84 -6.30
N ASP A 99 -4.53 6.31 -7.21
CA ASP A 99 -5.90 6.78 -7.40
C ASP A 99 -6.78 6.46 -6.19
N VAL A 100 -6.63 5.29 -5.58
CA VAL A 100 -7.33 4.93 -4.32
C VAL A 100 -6.97 5.90 -3.20
N VAL A 101 -5.67 6.16 -2.98
CA VAL A 101 -5.21 7.08 -1.94
C VAL A 101 -5.71 8.51 -2.18
N ARG A 102 -5.69 8.98 -3.45
CA ARG A 102 -6.21 10.29 -3.83
C ARG A 102 -7.68 10.44 -3.49
N ILE A 103 -8.50 9.47 -3.89
CA ILE A 103 -9.95 9.48 -3.67
C ILE A 103 -10.24 9.49 -2.16
N ALA A 104 -9.63 8.58 -1.41
CA ALA A 104 -9.83 8.47 0.03
C ALA A 104 -9.42 9.73 0.80
N THR A 105 -8.22 10.27 0.50
CA THR A 105 -7.68 11.46 1.17
C THR A 105 -8.52 12.72 0.85
N ALA A 106 -8.96 12.85 -0.41
CA ALA A 106 -9.82 13.95 -0.81
C ALA A 106 -11.19 13.86 -0.12
N ALA A 107 -11.82 12.68 -0.10
CA ALA A 107 -13.11 12.46 0.55
C ALA A 107 -13.05 12.80 2.05
N SER A 108 -12.07 12.26 2.78
CA SER A 108 -11.84 12.59 4.19
C SER A 108 -11.63 14.09 4.43
N SER A 109 -10.94 14.79 3.51
CA SER A 109 -10.71 16.23 3.64
C SER A 109 -11.94 17.08 3.34
N MET A 110 -12.84 16.59 2.50
CA MET A 110 -14.12 17.23 2.26
C MET A 110 -15.07 17.05 3.45
N GLU A 111 -15.04 15.89 4.10
CA GLU A 111 -15.90 15.59 5.25
C GLU A 111 -15.65 16.52 6.45
N VAL A 112 -14.40 16.96 6.65
CA VAL A 112 -14.02 17.87 7.74
C VAL A 112 -13.84 19.32 7.29
N ASP A 113 -14.31 19.67 6.09
CA ASP A 113 -14.22 21.03 5.51
C ASP A 113 -12.79 21.60 5.52
N ALA A 114 -11.80 20.75 5.29
CA ALA A 114 -10.41 21.08 5.56
C ALA A 114 -9.86 22.23 4.70
N PHE A 115 -10.52 22.54 3.58
CA PHE A 115 -10.11 23.60 2.65
C PHE A 115 -11.10 24.79 2.60
N VAL A 116 -12.05 24.86 3.55
CA VAL A 116 -12.94 26.02 3.70
C VAL A 116 -12.20 27.15 4.41
N GLU A 117 -12.19 28.34 3.80
CA GLU A 117 -11.54 29.53 4.38
C GLU A 117 -12.39 30.09 5.53
N ARG A 118 -12.02 29.75 6.77
CA ARG A 118 -12.62 30.38 7.94
C ARG A 118 -12.06 31.80 8.08
N LYS A 119 -12.93 32.82 8.05
CA LYS A 119 -12.52 34.19 8.36
C LYS A 119 -12.06 34.23 9.81
N LYS A 120 -10.74 34.35 10.02
CA LYS A 120 -10.18 34.61 11.36
C LYS A 120 -10.84 35.87 11.92
N THR A 121 -11.76 35.72 12.87
CA THR A 121 -12.20 36.84 13.68
C THR A 121 -10.98 37.30 14.47
N SER A 122 -10.70 38.60 14.48
CA SER A 122 -9.41 39.18 14.88
C SER A 122 -9.05 39.03 16.37
N ASN A 123 -9.75 38.17 17.12
CA ASN A 123 -9.65 38.05 18.57
C ASN A 123 -9.30 36.64 19.09
N GLN A 124 -9.00 35.66 18.22
CA GLN A 124 -8.64 34.32 18.71
C GLN A 124 -7.25 34.32 19.36
N PRO A 125 -7.10 33.91 20.65
CA PRO A 125 -5.82 33.80 21.30
C PRO A 125 -4.99 32.70 20.62
N SER A 126 -3.86 33.07 20.04
CA SER A 126 -2.91 32.13 19.45
C SER A 126 -2.22 31.35 20.58
N GLY A 127 -2.65 30.12 20.84
CA GLY A 127 -1.89 29.25 21.73
C GLY A 127 -2.59 27.93 22.03
N TYR A 128 -2.01 26.84 21.51
CA TYR A 128 -2.04 25.55 22.20
C TYR A 128 -1.65 25.80 23.68
N THR A 129 -2.46 25.32 24.61
CA THR A 129 -2.17 25.46 26.04
C THR A 129 -1.16 24.38 26.45
N GLU A 130 -0.31 24.67 27.44
CA GLU A 130 0.69 23.71 27.97
C GLU A 130 0.07 22.38 28.50
N GLU A 131 -1.25 22.26 28.57
CA GLU A 131 -1.92 21.02 28.99
C GLU A 131 -1.99 19.95 27.88
N ASP A 132 -1.81 20.34 26.61
CA ASP A 132 -1.75 19.41 25.46
C ASP A 132 -0.41 18.64 25.38
N GLU A 133 0.60 18.99 26.19
CA GLU A 133 1.91 18.31 26.25
C GLU A 133 1.89 16.92 26.93
N LYS A 134 0.73 16.43 27.37
CA LYS A 134 0.58 15.13 28.04
C LYS A 134 0.01 14.02 27.15
N MET A 135 0.01 14.19 25.84
CA MET A 135 -0.40 13.14 24.91
C MET A 135 0.77 12.17 24.63
N PRO A 136 0.49 10.85 24.54
CA PRO A 136 1.52 9.85 24.37
C PRO A 136 2.23 10.00 23.02
N PHE A 137 3.56 10.11 23.06
CA PHE A 137 4.43 10.12 21.89
C PHE A 137 4.25 8.85 21.04
N ILE A 138 4.34 8.98 19.72
CA ILE A 138 4.31 7.91 18.69
C ILE A 138 5.14 6.66 19.08
N SER A 139 6.21 6.81 19.86
CA SER A 139 6.97 5.68 20.40
C SER A 139 6.20 4.94 21.51
N GLY A 140 5.21 4.13 21.13
CA GLY A 140 4.51 3.23 22.06
C GLY A 140 2.99 3.17 21.93
N LEU A 141 2.39 3.82 20.95
CA LEU A 141 0.96 3.66 20.67
C LEU A 141 0.70 2.29 20.03
N SER A 142 -0.04 1.43 20.72
CA SER A 142 -0.81 0.39 20.02
C SER A 142 -1.97 1.08 19.31
N LEU A 143 -2.23 0.76 18.04
CA LEU A 143 -3.37 1.33 17.28
C LEU A 143 -4.72 1.17 18.01
N GLU A 144 -4.86 0.21 18.92
CA GLU A 144 -6.02 0.04 19.80
C GLU A 144 -6.32 1.30 20.65
N ASP A 145 -5.31 2.10 21.01
CA ASP A 145 -5.50 3.37 21.73
C ASP A 145 -6.01 4.49 20.82
N ALA A 146 -5.65 4.46 19.52
CA ALA A 146 -6.10 5.44 18.52
C ALA A 146 -7.55 5.20 18.06
N VAL A 147 -8.01 3.94 18.07
CA VAL A 147 -9.43 3.59 17.83
C VAL A 147 -10.32 4.11 18.95
N THR A 148 -9.79 4.24 20.17
CA THR A 148 -10.55 4.73 21.34
C THR A 148 -10.64 6.26 21.40
N THR A 149 -9.86 6.99 20.61
CA THR A 149 -9.95 8.46 20.51
C THR A 149 -10.90 8.95 19.41
N GLY A 150 -11.81 8.11 18.92
CA GLY A 150 -13.08 8.54 18.29
C GLY A 150 -14.00 9.36 19.23
N LEU A 151 -13.41 10.02 20.23
CA LEU A 151 -13.98 10.94 21.18
C LEU A 151 -13.81 12.37 20.64
N VAL A 152 -14.64 12.72 19.66
CA VAL A 152 -15.28 14.05 19.65
C VAL A 152 -16.59 13.96 20.44
N GLU A 153 -16.62 13.20 21.54
CA GLU A 153 -17.72 13.19 22.52
C GLU A 153 -17.34 13.95 23.80
N GLY A 154 -16.26 14.73 23.79
CA GLY A 154 -15.71 15.36 24.99
C GLY A 154 -15.26 16.82 24.86
N ILE A 155 -15.67 17.54 23.80
CA ILE A 155 -15.61 19.00 23.86
C ILE A 155 -16.77 19.39 24.79
N GLU A 156 -16.45 19.65 26.06
CA GLU A 156 -17.38 20.32 26.97
C GLU A 156 -17.97 21.51 26.21
N GLU A 157 -19.31 21.59 26.16
CA GLU A 157 -20.05 22.68 25.55
C GLU A 157 -19.50 24.01 26.11
N ILE A 158 -18.56 24.62 25.39
CA ILE A 158 -18.16 25.99 25.64
C ILE A 158 -19.37 26.80 25.20
N ASP A 159 -20.14 27.22 26.19
CA ASP A 159 -21.40 27.99 26.14
C ASP A 159 -21.15 29.44 25.65
N ASP A 160 -20.29 29.61 24.64
CA ASP A 160 -20.04 30.86 23.94
C ASP A 160 -21.03 30.94 22.75
N GLU A 161 -22.29 31.22 23.06
CA GLU A 161 -23.44 31.33 22.13
C GLU A 161 -23.29 32.39 21.00
N ASP A 162 -22.13 33.02 20.82
CA ASP A 162 -22.01 34.28 20.06
C ASP A 162 -21.08 34.28 18.82
N ASP A 163 -20.45 33.18 18.37
CA ASP A 163 -19.46 33.31 17.25
C ASP A 163 -19.30 32.16 16.22
N TRP A 164 -20.20 31.18 16.09
CA TRP A 164 -19.94 30.01 15.20
C TRP A 164 -20.97 29.65 14.11
N ASP A 165 -21.96 30.48 13.81
CA ASP A 165 -22.93 30.21 12.73
C ASP A 165 -22.38 30.50 11.31
N TYR A 166 -21.08 30.32 11.08
CA TYR A 166 -20.54 30.42 9.72
C TYR A 166 -20.84 29.15 8.94
N GLU A 167 -21.99 29.14 8.26
CA GLU A 167 -22.28 28.14 7.24
C GLU A 167 -21.60 28.54 5.91
N PRO A 168 -20.65 27.75 5.40
CA PRO A 168 -20.02 28.04 4.11
C PRO A 168 -21.06 27.96 2.99
N SER A 169 -20.95 28.88 2.03
CA SER A 169 -21.79 28.86 0.83
C SER A 169 -21.49 27.65 -0.07
N GLU A 170 -22.43 27.27 -0.93
CA GLU A 170 -22.24 26.17 -1.91
C GLU A 170 -21.01 26.41 -2.82
N ASP A 171 -20.74 27.67 -3.18
CA ASP A 171 -19.57 28.04 -3.98
C ASP A 171 -18.25 27.81 -3.21
N GLU A 172 -18.25 28.09 -1.90
CA GLU A 172 -17.09 27.84 -1.04
C GLU A 172 -16.85 26.34 -0.83
N LEU A 173 -17.90 25.56 -0.60
CA LEU A 173 -17.82 24.10 -0.51
C LEU A 173 -17.31 23.49 -1.83
N THR A 174 -17.79 24.00 -2.97
CA THR A 174 -17.31 23.57 -4.28
C THR A 174 -15.83 23.87 -4.46
N LEU A 175 -15.38 25.08 -4.10
CA LEU A 175 -13.97 25.47 -4.18
C LEU A 175 -13.10 24.64 -3.21
N ALA A 176 -13.57 24.40 -2.00
CA ALA A 176 -12.89 23.56 -1.02
C ALA A 176 -12.74 22.12 -1.53
N SER A 177 -13.76 21.56 -2.18
CA SER A 177 -13.72 20.24 -2.80
C SER A 177 -12.66 20.14 -3.90
N ILE A 178 -12.54 21.16 -4.75
CA ILE A 178 -11.50 21.24 -5.79
C ILE A 178 -10.11 21.26 -5.13
N ARG A 179 -9.92 22.09 -4.10
CA ARG A 179 -8.64 22.19 -3.37
C ARG A 179 -8.26 20.89 -2.67
N ALA A 180 -9.22 20.21 -2.06
CA ALA A 180 -9.03 18.90 -1.44
C ALA A 180 -8.55 17.86 -2.47
N SER A 181 -9.20 17.82 -3.64
CA SER A 181 -8.79 16.94 -4.74
C SER A 181 -7.37 17.26 -5.25
N GLU A 182 -7.04 18.54 -5.44
CA GLU A 182 -5.70 18.96 -5.85
C GLU A 182 -4.63 18.62 -4.80
N ALA A 183 -4.94 18.80 -3.51
CA ALA A 183 -4.04 18.47 -2.42
C ALA A 183 -3.78 16.96 -2.33
N ALA A 184 -4.82 16.14 -2.51
CA ALA A 184 -4.69 14.69 -2.57
C ALA A 184 -3.87 14.22 -3.78
N ILE A 185 -4.03 14.86 -4.95
CA ILE A 185 -3.17 14.60 -6.13
C ILE A 185 -1.71 14.92 -5.81
N ARG A 186 -1.45 16.08 -5.18
CA ARG A 186 -0.10 16.46 -4.74
C ARG A 186 0.49 15.45 -3.77
N LEU A 187 -0.28 15.03 -2.76
CA LEU A 187 0.13 14.00 -1.80
C LEU A 187 0.54 12.70 -2.50
N ALA A 188 -0.29 12.20 -3.42
CA ALA A 188 0.02 10.95 -4.11
C ALA A 188 1.17 11.07 -5.11
N ASP A 189 1.43 12.25 -5.67
CA ASP A 189 2.59 12.50 -6.55
C ASP A 189 3.89 12.74 -5.79
N GLU A 190 3.81 13.30 -4.57
CA GLU A 190 4.97 13.70 -3.79
C GLU A 190 5.36 12.67 -2.72
N LEU A 191 4.39 12.11 -1.99
CA LEU A 191 4.64 11.21 -0.87
C LEU A 191 4.69 9.74 -1.25
N ILE A 192 3.94 9.27 -2.25
CA ILE A 192 3.95 7.84 -2.62
C ILE A 192 5.21 7.54 -3.46
N ASP A 193 5.94 6.50 -3.08
CA ASP A 193 7.09 6.06 -3.85
C ASP A 193 6.68 5.14 -5.01
N ASP A 194 6.69 5.72 -6.21
CA ASP A 194 6.38 5.05 -7.47
C ASP A 194 7.64 4.65 -8.27
N SER A 195 8.81 4.72 -7.64
CA SER A 195 10.12 4.46 -8.24
C SER A 195 10.54 5.48 -9.33
N ASN A 196 9.73 6.49 -9.63
CA ASN A 196 10.13 7.60 -10.49
C ASN A 196 10.84 8.68 -9.65
N PRO A 197 11.75 9.48 -10.21
CA PRO A 197 12.22 10.71 -9.58
C PRO A 197 11.09 11.72 -9.43
N LEU A 198 11.13 12.58 -8.42
CA LEU A 198 10.21 13.70 -8.35
C LEU A 198 10.38 14.65 -9.53
N LYS A 199 9.26 15.27 -9.94
CA LYS A 199 9.26 16.31 -10.95
C LYS A 199 9.92 17.57 -10.38
N ALA A 200 10.66 18.30 -11.22
CA ALA A 200 11.36 19.53 -10.81
C ALA A 200 10.43 20.54 -10.09
N ALA A 201 9.20 20.71 -10.58
CA ALA A 201 8.22 21.59 -9.96
C ALA A 201 7.83 21.17 -8.53
N SER A 202 7.79 19.88 -8.24
CA SER A 202 7.54 19.37 -6.89
C SER A 202 8.73 19.64 -5.97
N ILE A 203 9.96 19.46 -6.47
CA ILE A 203 11.18 19.74 -5.71
C ILE A 203 11.26 21.22 -5.31
N GLU A 204 10.99 22.12 -6.26
CA GLU A 204 10.94 23.57 -6.00
C GLU A 204 9.89 23.91 -4.94
N ALA A 205 8.70 23.30 -5.04
CA ALA A 205 7.59 23.56 -4.11
C ALA A 205 7.79 22.99 -2.70
N LEU A 206 8.68 22.01 -2.54
CA LEU A 206 9.01 21.42 -1.24
C LEU A 206 10.06 22.23 -0.47
N GLU A 207 10.58 23.33 -1.05
CA GLU A 207 11.61 24.23 -0.48
C GLU A 207 12.85 23.48 0.05
N SER A 208 13.07 22.25 -0.39
CA SER A 208 14.15 21.38 0.03
C SER A 208 15.22 21.38 -1.03
N THR A 209 16.32 22.08 -0.77
CA THR A 209 17.51 22.12 -1.66
C THR A 209 18.28 20.79 -1.70
N ALA A 210 17.82 19.77 -0.99
CA ALA A 210 18.42 18.44 -0.96
C ALA A 210 17.35 17.39 -0.63
N VAL A 211 16.41 17.15 -1.53
CA VAL A 211 15.56 15.97 -1.40
C VAL A 211 16.44 14.74 -1.67
N GLY A 212 16.93 14.12 -0.61
CA GLY A 212 17.61 12.85 -0.68
C GLY A 212 16.60 11.73 -0.88
N GLU A 213 15.93 11.67 -2.03
CA GLU A 213 14.90 10.66 -2.35
C GLU A 213 15.40 9.20 -2.35
N GLY A 214 16.68 8.99 -2.04
CA GLY A 214 17.33 7.71 -2.20
C GLY A 214 17.52 7.32 -3.67
N SER A 215 18.37 6.33 -3.89
CA SER A 215 18.57 5.73 -5.22
C SER A 215 17.62 4.58 -5.50
N VAL A 216 16.89 4.10 -4.49
CA VAL A 216 16.04 2.92 -4.56
C VAL A 216 14.66 3.27 -4.03
N SER A 217 13.63 2.68 -4.63
CA SER A 217 12.25 2.83 -4.16
C SER A 217 12.04 2.23 -2.78
N MET A 218 11.32 2.96 -1.92
CA MET A 218 10.77 2.44 -0.67
C MET A 218 9.62 1.46 -0.89
N SER A 219 8.99 1.42 -2.07
CA SER A 219 7.89 0.49 -2.35
C SER A 219 8.40 -0.84 -2.90
N PRO A 220 8.47 -1.93 -2.11
CA PRO A 220 8.91 -3.22 -2.63
C PRO A 220 7.83 -3.91 -3.45
N HIS A 221 8.27 -4.74 -4.38
CA HIS A 221 7.47 -5.78 -5.01
C HIS A 221 7.97 -7.12 -4.46
N ARG A 222 7.14 -7.82 -3.68
CA ARG A 222 7.51 -9.13 -3.14
C ARG A 222 6.99 -10.21 -4.06
N LEU A 223 7.79 -11.23 -4.35
CA LEU A 223 7.28 -12.49 -4.93
C LEU A 223 7.30 -13.53 -3.83
N CYS A 224 6.15 -14.17 -3.57
CA CYS A 224 5.98 -15.11 -2.48
C CYS A 224 5.44 -16.46 -2.97
N ARG A 225 5.89 -17.54 -2.35
CA ARG A 225 5.32 -18.88 -2.45
C ARG A 225 5.03 -19.40 -1.05
N TYR A 226 3.78 -19.79 -0.85
CA TYR A 226 3.29 -20.41 0.37
C TYR A 226 2.89 -21.85 0.08
N SER A 227 3.56 -22.79 0.73
CA SER A 227 3.26 -24.22 0.68
C SER A 227 3.04 -24.75 2.09
N ASN A 228 2.52 -25.98 2.17
CA ASN A 228 2.40 -26.69 3.43
C ASN A 228 2.81 -28.13 3.19
N THR A 229 4.09 -28.39 3.39
CA THR A 229 4.68 -29.71 3.20
C THR A 229 4.43 -30.63 4.40
N GLN A 230 4.07 -30.07 5.57
CA GLN A 230 4.08 -30.80 6.84
C GLN A 230 2.70 -31.24 7.36
N GLN A 231 1.57 -30.71 6.89
CA GLN A 231 0.27 -31.02 7.53
C GLN A 231 -0.52 -32.18 6.92
N LYS A 232 -0.86 -33.14 7.80
CA LYS A 232 -1.90 -34.17 7.66
C LYS A 232 -3.24 -33.78 8.33
N GLU A 233 -3.37 -32.56 8.84
CA GLU A 233 -4.51 -32.14 9.68
C GLU A 233 -5.54 -31.28 8.94
N GLU A 234 -6.79 -31.31 9.42
CA GLU A 234 -7.95 -30.61 8.82
C GLU A 234 -7.98 -29.09 9.05
N VAL A 235 -7.17 -28.57 9.99
CA VAL A 235 -7.17 -27.15 10.38
C VAL A 235 -6.15 -26.37 9.54
N MET A 236 -6.62 -25.37 8.80
CA MET A 236 -5.76 -24.47 8.02
C MET A 236 -5.01 -23.54 8.99
N GLU A 237 -3.74 -23.83 9.24
CA GLU A 237 -2.87 -22.96 10.05
C GLU A 237 -2.36 -21.77 9.22
N ALA A 238 -2.17 -20.63 9.89
CA ALA A 238 -1.55 -19.46 9.29
C ALA A 238 -0.06 -19.74 9.02
N VAL A 239 0.32 -19.73 7.75
CA VAL A 239 1.72 -19.82 7.33
C VAL A 239 2.41 -18.48 7.51
N PHE A 240 1.67 -17.38 7.33
CA PHE A 240 2.08 -16.01 7.63
C PHE A 240 1.05 -15.37 8.59
N GLY A 241 1.53 -14.84 9.71
CA GLY A 241 0.70 -14.39 10.82
C GLY A 241 -0.19 -13.17 10.50
N ALA A 242 -1.16 -12.90 11.37
CA ALA A 242 -1.99 -11.71 11.28
C ALA A 242 -1.17 -10.45 11.56
N HIS A 243 -1.29 -9.44 10.70
CA HIS A 243 -0.60 -8.16 10.80
C HIS A 243 -1.28 -7.09 9.93
N THR A 244 -0.87 -5.84 10.10
CA THR A 244 -1.12 -4.70 9.22
C THR A 244 0.16 -4.35 8.46
N ASP A 245 0.02 -3.66 7.33
CA ASP A 245 1.16 -3.15 6.56
C ASP A 245 1.33 -1.64 6.79
N THR A 246 2.58 -1.22 7.06
CA THR A 246 2.98 0.19 7.06
C THR A 246 3.13 0.70 5.62
N THR A 247 1.99 0.82 4.93
CA THR A 247 1.86 1.27 3.54
C THR A 247 0.73 2.27 3.44
N PHE A 248 0.65 3.00 2.33
CA PHE A 248 -0.61 3.62 1.94
C PHE A 248 -1.61 2.54 1.56
N VAL A 249 -1.25 1.71 0.58
CA VAL A 249 -2.03 0.54 0.22
C VAL A 249 -1.10 -0.62 -0.12
N THR A 250 -1.57 -1.83 0.19
CA THR A 250 -0.97 -3.06 -0.31
C THR A 250 -1.81 -3.59 -1.46
N LEU A 251 -1.17 -3.76 -2.61
CA LEU A 251 -1.80 -4.16 -3.86
C LEU A 251 -1.42 -5.60 -4.15
N ILE A 252 -2.40 -6.50 -4.21
CA ILE A 252 -2.17 -7.94 -4.34
C ILE A 252 -2.96 -8.48 -5.53
N PRO A 253 -2.29 -8.89 -6.62
CA PRO A 253 -2.97 -9.58 -7.71
C PRO A 253 -3.65 -10.84 -7.18
N ALA A 254 -4.90 -11.10 -7.58
CA ALA A 254 -5.60 -12.29 -7.10
C ALA A 254 -4.87 -13.56 -7.54
N ALA A 255 -4.69 -14.51 -6.62
CA ALA A 255 -4.02 -15.77 -6.89
C ALA A 255 -5.00 -16.83 -7.40
N SER A 256 -4.52 -17.78 -8.19
CA SER A 256 -5.31 -18.96 -8.61
C SER A 256 -5.66 -19.89 -7.45
N VAL A 257 -4.81 -19.93 -6.43
CA VAL A 257 -4.97 -20.71 -5.21
C VAL A 257 -5.25 -19.74 -4.06
N SER A 258 -6.43 -19.83 -3.45
CA SER A 258 -6.82 -18.95 -2.35
C SER A 258 -6.05 -19.27 -1.07
N GLY A 259 -5.72 -18.23 -0.31
CA GLY A 259 -5.05 -18.36 0.98
C GLY A 259 -4.79 -17.03 1.68
N LEU A 260 -4.96 -15.89 1.00
CA LEU A 260 -5.03 -14.61 1.69
C LEU A 260 -6.34 -14.55 2.48
N GLU A 261 -6.23 -14.21 3.75
CA GLU A 261 -7.37 -13.93 4.62
C GLU A 261 -7.24 -12.51 5.14
N VAL A 262 -8.30 -11.74 5.01
CA VAL A 262 -8.42 -10.38 5.55
C VAL A 262 -9.51 -10.40 6.61
N TYR A 263 -9.26 -9.78 7.75
CA TYR A 263 -10.20 -9.74 8.86
C TYR A 263 -11.22 -8.63 8.64
N ASP A 264 -12.49 -9.00 8.68
CA ASP A 264 -13.61 -8.07 8.73
C ASP A 264 -14.00 -7.93 10.20
N GLU A 265 -13.72 -6.76 10.78
CA GLU A 265 -13.95 -6.46 12.19
C GLU A 265 -15.44 -6.42 12.53
N ASP A 266 -16.26 -5.81 11.66
CA ASP A 266 -17.71 -5.67 11.85
C ASP A 266 -18.40 -7.04 11.88
N ALA A 267 -18.02 -7.92 10.96
CA ALA A 267 -18.55 -9.27 10.90
C ALA A 267 -17.80 -10.25 11.82
N ALA A 268 -16.67 -9.85 12.40
CA ALA A 268 -15.75 -10.68 13.17
C ALA A 268 -15.34 -11.98 12.46
N VAL A 269 -15.11 -11.92 11.14
CA VAL A 269 -14.77 -13.08 10.31
C VAL A 269 -13.55 -12.84 9.43
N TRP A 270 -12.82 -13.91 9.15
CA TRP A 270 -11.80 -13.91 8.10
C TRP A 270 -12.46 -14.15 6.74
N PHE A 271 -12.33 -13.20 5.83
CA PHE A 271 -12.81 -13.35 4.45
C PHE A 271 -11.65 -13.59 3.48
N ARG A 272 -11.94 -14.30 2.39
CA ARG A 272 -10.96 -14.63 1.34
C ARG A 272 -11.26 -13.88 0.05
N PRO A 273 -10.51 -12.83 -0.28
CA PRO A 273 -10.80 -12.01 -1.46
C PRO A 273 -10.69 -12.82 -2.77
N GLU A 274 -9.80 -13.82 -2.88
CA GLU A 274 -9.68 -14.60 -4.12
C GLU A 274 -10.94 -15.44 -4.39
N LEU A 275 -11.65 -15.90 -3.35
CA LEU A 275 -12.92 -16.60 -3.51
C LEU A 275 -14.03 -15.66 -4.01
N MET A 276 -14.02 -14.39 -3.60
CA MET A 276 -14.96 -13.40 -4.11
C MET A 276 -14.67 -13.03 -5.56
N ALA A 277 -13.39 -12.83 -5.91
CA ALA A 277 -12.95 -12.63 -7.29
C ALA A 277 -13.40 -13.80 -8.18
N ARG A 278 -13.26 -15.05 -7.70
CA ARG A 278 -13.73 -16.24 -8.42
C ARG A 278 -15.24 -16.24 -8.62
N LYS A 279 -16.03 -15.91 -7.59
CA LYS A 279 -17.49 -15.82 -7.69
C LYS A 279 -17.92 -14.76 -8.71
N HIS A 280 -17.25 -13.60 -8.72
CA HIS A 280 -17.53 -12.55 -9.70
C HIS A 280 -17.27 -13.03 -11.13
N TRP A 281 -16.13 -13.68 -11.37
CA TRP A 281 -15.79 -14.28 -12.65
C TRP A 281 -16.86 -15.27 -13.13
N GLU A 282 -17.28 -16.19 -12.25
CA GLU A 282 -18.29 -17.19 -12.56
C GLU A 282 -19.67 -16.57 -12.85
N ALA A 283 -20.03 -15.48 -12.16
CA ALA A 283 -21.25 -14.72 -12.42
C ALA A 283 -21.22 -14.06 -13.80
N GLU A 284 -20.15 -13.31 -14.10
CA GLU A 284 -19.98 -12.59 -15.37
C GLU A 284 -20.02 -13.54 -16.58
N ARG A 285 -19.36 -14.70 -16.49
CA ARG A 285 -19.41 -15.70 -17.57
C ARG A 285 -20.79 -16.30 -17.76
N ARG A 286 -21.49 -16.59 -16.67
CA ARG A 286 -22.87 -17.10 -16.73
C ARG A 286 -23.80 -16.10 -17.40
N GLU A 287 -23.66 -14.81 -17.10
CA GLU A 287 -24.40 -13.73 -17.75
C GLU A 287 -24.13 -13.64 -19.25
N ARG A 288 -22.90 -13.96 -19.68
CA ARG A 288 -22.51 -14.06 -21.10
C ARG A 288 -22.91 -15.38 -21.77
N GLY A 289 -23.52 -16.32 -21.04
CA GLY A 289 -23.82 -17.66 -21.56
C GLY A 289 -22.57 -18.52 -21.82
N GLU A 290 -21.45 -18.17 -21.20
CA GLU A 290 -20.18 -18.88 -21.29
C GLU A 290 -20.03 -19.88 -20.12
N ASP A 291 -19.09 -20.82 -20.24
CA ASP A 291 -18.79 -21.78 -19.16
C ASP A 291 -18.19 -21.06 -17.93
N PRO A 292 -18.90 -21.00 -16.77
CA PRO A 292 -18.38 -20.33 -15.58
C PRO A 292 -17.16 -21.03 -14.97
N SER A 293 -16.95 -22.32 -15.27
CA SER A 293 -15.83 -23.08 -14.71
C SER A 293 -14.50 -22.78 -15.39
N ALA A 294 -14.50 -22.13 -16.55
CA ALA A 294 -13.31 -21.78 -17.31
C ALA A 294 -12.24 -21.10 -16.42
N LEU A 295 -10.98 -21.47 -16.64
CA LEU A 295 -9.84 -20.93 -15.91
C LEU A 295 -9.10 -19.82 -16.66
N THR A 296 -9.48 -19.59 -17.91
CA THR A 296 -8.87 -18.61 -18.81
C THR A 296 -9.93 -17.92 -19.65
N GLU A 297 -9.56 -16.79 -20.25
CA GLU A 297 -10.27 -16.17 -21.37
C GLU A 297 -9.30 -15.76 -22.47
N THR A 298 -9.83 -15.70 -23.69
CA THR A 298 -9.14 -15.11 -24.83
C THR A 298 -9.60 -13.67 -24.96
N ILE A 299 -8.66 -12.74 -24.93
CA ILE A 299 -8.89 -11.31 -25.20
C ILE A 299 -8.22 -10.92 -26.52
N GLN A 300 -8.77 -9.92 -27.19
CA GLN A 300 -8.15 -9.32 -28.38
C GLN A 300 -7.40 -8.05 -27.97
N ILE A 301 -6.14 -7.94 -28.37
CA ILE A 301 -5.27 -6.79 -28.09
C ILE A 301 -4.80 -6.19 -29.41
N ALA A 302 -4.60 -4.87 -29.44
CA ALA A 302 -4.05 -4.21 -30.62
C ALA A 302 -2.55 -4.56 -30.76
N ALA A 303 -2.17 -5.11 -31.92
CA ALA A 303 -0.80 -5.48 -32.27
C ALA A 303 -0.16 -4.50 -33.29
N GLY A 304 -0.88 -3.43 -33.66
CA GLY A 304 -0.45 -2.43 -34.64
C GLY A 304 -1.63 -1.62 -35.17
N ASP A 305 -1.38 -0.81 -36.21
CA ASP A 305 -2.37 0.16 -36.73
C ASP A 305 -3.70 -0.47 -37.18
N ASP A 306 -3.73 -1.77 -37.55
CA ASP A 306 -4.94 -2.51 -37.93
C ASP A 306 -4.90 -4.01 -37.55
N GLU A 307 -3.92 -4.45 -36.75
CA GLU A 307 -3.77 -5.87 -36.39
C GLU A 307 -4.26 -6.11 -34.95
N THR A 308 -4.98 -7.22 -34.76
CA THR A 308 -5.36 -7.70 -33.42
C THR A 308 -4.73 -9.06 -33.17
N GLU A 309 -4.23 -9.25 -31.96
CA GLU A 309 -3.70 -10.51 -31.48
C GLU A 309 -4.66 -11.09 -30.44
N GLU A 310 -4.91 -12.40 -30.51
CA GLU A 310 -5.64 -13.12 -29.48
C GLU A 310 -4.67 -13.59 -28.40
N VAL A 311 -4.89 -13.13 -27.17
CA VAL A 311 -4.09 -13.50 -26.01
C VAL A 311 -4.96 -14.23 -25.00
N VAL A 312 -4.49 -15.39 -24.55
CA VAL A 312 -5.14 -16.15 -23.48
C VAL A 312 -4.59 -15.68 -22.14
N ILE A 313 -5.47 -15.23 -21.25
CA ILE A 313 -5.11 -14.80 -19.90
C ILE A 313 -5.85 -15.64 -18.85
N PRO A 314 -5.22 -15.92 -17.69
CA PRO A 314 -5.90 -16.64 -16.63
C PRO A 314 -6.90 -15.72 -15.91
N TRP A 315 -8.00 -16.29 -15.42
CA TRP A 315 -9.12 -15.53 -14.83
C TRP A 315 -8.68 -14.59 -13.70
N HIS A 316 -7.75 -15.04 -12.87
CA HIS A 316 -7.30 -14.33 -11.67
C HIS A 316 -6.43 -13.10 -12.00
N ALA A 317 -5.81 -13.06 -13.20
CA ALA A 317 -5.05 -11.89 -13.67
C ALA A 317 -5.94 -10.68 -14.01
N ARG A 318 -7.27 -10.80 -13.90
CA ARG A 318 -8.23 -9.68 -14.03
C ARG A 318 -8.45 -8.90 -12.74
N TYR A 319 -8.08 -9.49 -11.60
CA TYR A 319 -8.47 -8.97 -10.30
C TYR A 319 -7.24 -8.51 -9.52
N LEU A 320 -7.37 -7.30 -8.96
CA LEU A 320 -6.41 -6.72 -8.05
C LEU A 320 -7.11 -6.48 -6.72
N ILE A 321 -6.51 -6.98 -5.64
CA ILE A 321 -6.97 -6.75 -4.28
C ILE A 321 -6.22 -5.53 -3.79
N VAL A 322 -6.95 -4.56 -3.23
CA VAL A 322 -6.39 -3.33 -2.66
C VAL A 322 -6.72 -3.34 -1.17
N MET A 323 -5.69 -3.36 -0.33
CA MET A 323 -5.84 -3.34 1.13
C MET A 323 -5.32 -2.00 1.67
N PRO A 324 -6.09 -1.28 2.49
CA PRO A 324 -5.59 -0.08 3.16
C PRO A 324 -4.46 -0.45 4.13
N GLY A 325 -3.38 0.32 4.10
CA GLY A 325 -2.31 0.25 5.08
C GLY A 325 -2.40 1.38 6.10
N GLU A 326 -1.50 1.36 7.07
CA GLU A 326 -1.50 2.29 8.20
C GLU A 326 -1.27 3.75 7.78
N LEU A 327 -0.54 4.00 6.68
CA LEU A 327 -0.38 5.36 6.15
C LEU A 327 -1.68 5.87 5.52
N LEU A 328 -2.49 5.02 4.87
CA LEU A 328 -3.79 5.46 4.38
C LEU A 328 -4.77 5.70 5.52
N GLN A 329 -4.70 4.91 6.60
CA GLN A 329 -5.44 5.20 7.82
C GLN A 329 -5.08 6.59 8.37
N LEU A 330 -3.77 6.92 8.43
CA LEU A 330 -3.32 8.26 8.79
C LEU A 330 -3.85 9.34 7.83
N THR A 331 -3.67 9.16 6.51
CA THR A 331 -4.04 10.20 5.52
C THR A 331 -5.54 10.27 5.23
N SER A 332 -6.33 9.33 5.73
CA SER A 332 -7.79 9.39 5.74
C SER A 332 -8.35 9.88 7.07
N ARG A 333 -7.52 10.38 8.00
CA ARG A 333 -7.94 10.80 9.34
C ARG A 333 -8.69 9.70 10.10
N ASN A 334 -8.22 8.46 9.97
CA ASN A 334 -8.81 7.27 10.58
C ASN A 334 -10.15 6.80 9.99
N GLU A 335 -10.64 7.41 8.90
CA GLU A 335 -11.88 6.99 8.22
C GLU A 335 -11.75 5.63 7.52
N ILE A 336 -10.53 5.27 7.09
CA ILE A 336 -10.26 3.97 6.46
C ILE A 336 -9.22 3.21 7.30
N PRO A 337 -9.64 2.22 8.11
CA PRO A 337 -8.72 1.48 8.96
C PRO A 337 -7.77 0.60 8.13
N ALA A 338 -6.55 0.40 8.62
CA ALA A 338 -5.60 -0.52 8.02
C ALA A 338 -6.13 -1.96 8.10
N ALA A 339 -6.01 -2.71 6.99
CA ALA A 339 -6.55 -4.04 6.91
C ALA A 339 -5.64 -5.06 7.63
N VAL A 340 -6.18 -5.68 8.68
CA VAL A 340 -5.55 -6.84 9.32
C VAL A 340 -5.67 -8.04 8.38
N HIS A 341 -4.55 -8.65 8.03
CA HIS A 341 -4.53 -9.77 7.11
C HIS A 341 -3.49 -10.83 7.48
N ARG A 342 -3.68 -12.04 6.97
CA ARG A 342 -2.80 -13.20 7.16
C ARG A 342 -2.79 -14.09 5.92
N VAL A 343 -1.87 -15.05 5.87
CA VAL A 343 -1.88 -16.08 4.82
C VAL A 343 -1.99 -17.45 5.46
N VAL A 344 -2.96 -18.23 5.00
CA VAL A 344 -3.14 -19.63 5.39
C VAL A 344 -2.66 -20.57 4.30
N ALA A 345 -2.20 -21.75 4.71
CA ALA A 345 -1.81 -22.79 3.79
C ALA A 345 -2.95 -23.19 2.85
N ALA A 346 -2.64 -23.36 1.57
CA ALA A 346 -3.54 -24.00 0.63
C ALA A 346 -3.70 -25.50 0.96
N ARG A 347 -4.87 -26.05 0.64
CA ARG A 347 -5.17 -27.47 0.83
C ARG A 347 -4.54 -28.32 -0.29
N GLU A 348 -4.43 -29.63 -0.04
CA GLU A 348 -4.10 -30.63 -1.06
C GLU A 348 -2.70 -30.48 -1.69
N GLY A 349 -1.75 -29.90 -0.95
CA GLY A 349 -0.35 -29.77 -1.37
C GLY A 349 -0.12 -28.76 -2.49
N GLN A 350 -1.12 -27.97 -2.87
CA GLN A 350 -0.92 -26.87 -3.81
C GLN A 350 -0.12 -25.75 -3.14
N SER A 351 0.76 -25.11 -3.91
CA SER A 351 1.43 -23.88 -3.47
C SER A 351 0.62 -22.66 -3.91
N ARG A 352 0.44 -21.69 -3.02
CA ARG A 352 -0.11 -20.38 -3.34
C ARG A 352 1.02 -19.43 -3.72
N LEU A 353 0.95 -18.84 -4.90
CA LEU A 353 1.80 -17.74 -5.32
C LEU A 353 1.17 -16.39 -4.93
N SER A 354 2.00 -15.40 -4.65
CA SER A 354 1.60 -14.02 -4.37
C SER A 354 2.63 -13.07 -4.95
N ALA A 355 2.20 -11.91 -5.42
CA ALA A 355 3.09 -10.87 -5.92
C ALA A 355 2.67 -9.48 -5.40
N PRO A 356 2.66 -9.23 -4.07
CA PRO A 356 2.17 -7.96 -3.54
C PRO A 356 3.14 -6.80 -3.82
N VAL A 357 2.58 -5.63 -4.09
CA VAL A 357 3.29 -4.35 -4.09
C VAL A 357 2.86 -3.59 -2.84
N LEU A 358 3.83 -3.22 -2.02
CA LEU A 358 3.61 -2.43 -0.81
C LEU A 358 3.89 -0.96 -1.15
N LEU A 359 2.86 -0.15 -1.37
CA LEU A 359 3.04 1.26 -1.70
C LEU A 359 3.40 2.05 -0.45
N ARG A 360 4.69 2.32 -0.28
CA ARG A 360 5.23 3.05 0.86
C ARG A 360 5.42 4.53 0.53
N ALA A 361 5.76 5.28 1.57
CA ALA A 361 6.13 6.66 1.42
C ALA A 361 7.54 6.81 0.87
N ARG A 362 7.80 7.92 0.20
CA ARG A 362 9.07 8.29 -0.43
C ARG A 362 10.03 8.87 0.60
N THR A 363 11.26 8.37 0.60
CA THR A 363 12.36 8.88 1.43
C THR A 363 12.63 10.36 1.20
N GLY A 364 13.08 11.07 2.22
CA GLY A 364 13.60 12.43 2.15
C GLY A 364 12.53 13.50 1.98
N ILE A 365 11.26 13.10 1.93
CA ILE A 365 10.10 13.99 1.95
C ILE A 365 9.61 14.12 3.37
N LYS A 366 9.25 15.34 3.77
CA LYS A 366 8.64 15.60 5.06
C LYS A 366 7.13 15.70 4.92
N MET A 367 6.40 15.17 5.90
CA MET A 367 4.97 15.40 5.98
C MET A 367 4.69 16.90 6.12
N ASN A 368 3.82 17.44 5.26
CA ASN A 368 3.36 18.81 5.33
C ASN A 368 1.83 18.81 5.40
N VAL A 369 1.32 18.86 6.62
CA VAL A 369 -0.10 18.75 6.95
C VAL A 369 -0.89 19.83 6.22
N GLU A 370 -0.44 21.08 6.27
CA GLU A 370 -1.16 22.19 5.63
C GLU A 370 -1.26 22.00 4.11
N ARG A 371 -0.16 21.57 3.48
CA ARG A 371 -0.07 21.36 2.03
C ARG A 371 -1.00 20.25 1.54
N TYR A 372 -1.11 19.16 2.30
CA TYR A 372 -1.80 17.95 1.85
C TYR A 372 -3.22 17.82 2.41
N PHE A 373 -3.48 18.41 3.57
CA PHE A 373 -4.73 18.24 4.32
C PHE A 373 -5.46 19.55 4.59
N GLY A 374 -4.87 20.72 4.29
CA GLY A 374 -5.54 22.01 4.42
C GLY A 374 -5.39 22.63 5.81
N ASN A 375 -6.48 23.09 6.40
CA ASN A 375 -6.46 23.81 7.66
C ASN A 375 -5.95 22.92 8.81
N LEU A 376 -4.91 23.38 9.50
CA LEU A 376 -4.31 22.71 10.66
C LEU A 376 -5.29 22.57 11.82
N ASP A 377 -6.25 23.49 11.96
CA ASP A 377 -7.25 23.47 13.04
C ASP A 377 -8.15 22.23 12.98
N VAL A 378 -8.25 21.57 11.81
CA VAL A 378 -9.08 20.35 11.60
C VAL A 378 -8.25 19.12 11.21
N ALA A 379 -6.92 19.21 11.30
CA ALA A 379 -6.06 18.07 11.00
C ALA A 379 -6.13 16.96 12.06
N GLY A 380 -6.50 17.32 13.30
CA GLY A 380 -6.46 16.41 14.44
C GLY A 380 -5.02 16.20 14.95
N PRO A 381 -4.87 15.68 16.18
CA PRO A 381 -3.58 15.62 16.87
C PRO A 381 -2.57 14.73 16.15
N LEU A 382 -2.99 13.57 15.63
CA LEU A 382 -2.08 12.61 15.00
C LEU A 382 -1.39 13.17 13.74
N LEU A 383 -2.14 13.85 12.87
CA LEU A 383 -1.55 14.51 11.69
C LEU A 383 -0.60 15.64 12.12
N MET A 384 -0.98 16.42 13.15
CA MET A 384 -0.14 17.49 13.68
C MET A 384 1.18 16.97 14.27
N GLU A 385 1.18 15.82 14.93
CA GLU A 385 2.40 15.16 15.40
C GLU A 385 3.32 14.75 14.26
N CYS A 386 2.75 14.41 13.10
CA CYS A 386 3.51 14.05 11.91
C CYS A 386 4.12 15.26 11.18
N GLN A 387 3.68 16.49 11.45
CA GLN A 387 4.12 17.69 10.75
C GLN A 387 5.65 17.85 10.76
N GLY A 388 6.24 17.92 9.57
CA GLY A 388 7.68 18.14 9.37
C GLY A 388 8.55 16.90 9.63
N ILE A 389 7.98 15.76 10.03
CA ILE A 389 8.70 14.50 10.18
C ILE A 389 9.01 13.92 8.78
N PRO A 390 10.24 13.47 8.50
CA PRO A 390 10.57 12.71 7.30
C PRO A 390 9.73 11.43 7.19
N MET A 391 9.31 11.08 5.98
CA MET A 391 8.44 9.92 5.76
C MET A 391 9.10 8.59 6.14
N GLU A 392 10.42 8.47 5.97
CA GLU A 392 11.21 7.32 6.42
C GLU A 392 11.21 7.20 7.94
N ASP A 393 11.29 8.31 8.66
CA ASP A 393 11.24 8.33 10.13
C ASP A 393 9.83 7.98 10.63
N LEU A 394 8.77 8.44 9.93
CA LEU A 394 7.39 8.02 10.22
C LEU A 394 7.21 6.52 10.01
N HIS A 395 7.70 6.00 8.88
CA HIS A 395 7.65 4.56 8.60
C HIS A 395 8.37 3.75 9.69
N ASP A 396 9.56 4.17 10.11
CA ASP A 396 10.35 3.50 11.14
C ASP A 396 9.69 3.56 12.52
N ALA A 397 9.03 4.68 12.84
CA ALA A 397 8.30 4.85 14.09
C ALA A 397 7.05 3.95 14.17
N MET A 398 6.46 3.60 13.03
CA MET A 398 5.31 2.70 12.93
C MET A 398 5.70 1.22 12.92
N GLN A 399 6.98 0.88 12.72
CA GLN A 399 7.41 -0.51 12.78
C GLN A 399 7.31 -1.07 14.21
N PRO A 400 6.96 -2.36 14.38
CA PRO A 400 6.92 -2.99 15.70
C PRO A 400 8.27 -2.87 16.42
N SER A 401 8.26 -2.33 17.64
CA SER A 401 9.46 -2.12 18.47
C SER A 401 10.25 -3.41 18.78
N SER A 402 9.64 -4.58 18.61
CA SER A 402 10.33 -5.88 18.70
C SER A 402 11.38 -6.08 17.60
N MET A 403 11.27 -5.39 16.46
CA MET A 403 12.25 -5.44 15.38
C MET A 403 13.48 -4.55 15.62
N GLN A 404 13.41 -3.60 16.56
CA GLN A 404 14.51 -2.66 16.83
C GLN A 404 15.61 -3.22 17.75
N LYS A 405 15.51 -4.49 18.19
CA LYS A 405 16.42 -5.12 19.17
C LYS A 405 17.24 -6.30 18.63
N GLN A 406 17.31 -6.49 17.32
CA GLN A 406 18.28 -7.39 16.69
C GLN A 406 19.49 -6.60 16.21
#